data_AF-A0A9X8E3A8-F1
#
_entry.id   AF-A0A9X8E3A8-F1
#
_cell.length_a   1.000
_cell.length_b   1.000
_cell.length_c   1.000
_cell.angle_alpha   90.00
_cell.angle_beta   90.00
_cell.angle_gamma   90.00
#
_symmetry.space_group_name_H-M   'P 1'
#
loop_
_entity.id
_entity.type
_entity.pdbx_description
1 polymer ?
#
loop_
_entity_poly.entity_id
_entity_poly.type
_entity_poly.pdbx_seq_one_letter_code
_entity_poly.pdbx_strand_id
1 'polypeptide(L)'
;LGDEMGLGKTLQTIAFISYLNAAYPSSFQSCLIVAPLSVLPNWSEQLGRFAPHLSVLSYSGDKEQRRVLQAQFAQHPTAVLLTSYELAALDTSFLKAGPSWSLGVFDEGHRLKNAKTQIHQTLRDDIQYERPIDQPNE
;
A
#
# COMPACT_ATOMS: atom_id res chain seq x y z
N LEU A 1 -6.88 -12.35 -5.16
CA LEU A 1 -5.98 -13.32 -5.84
C LEU A 1 -5.50 -14.34 -4.82
N GLY A 2 -5.83 -15.62 -4.99
CA GLY A 2 -5.47 -16.67 -4.04
C GLY A 2 -5.21 -17.99 -4.75
N ASP A 3 -4.07 -18.10 -5.45
CA ASP A 3 -3.65 -19.33 -6.16
C ASP A 3 -2.15 -19.66 -5.96
N GLU A 4 -1.65 -20.73 -6.56
CA GLU A 4 -0.32 -21.36 -6.36
C GLU A 4 0.89 -20.40 -6.31
N MET A 5 1.89 -20.79 -5.51
CA MET A 5 3.20 -20.11 -5.43
C MET A 5 3.90 -20.21 -6.81
N GLY A 6 4.25 -19.06 -7.42
CA GLY A 6 5.01 -19.01 -8.68
C GLY A 6 4.29 -18.35 -9.87
N LEU A 7 3.00 -18.01 -9.75
CA LEU A 7 2.19 -17.43 -10.85
C LEU A 7 2.42 -15.92 -11.12
N GLY A 8 3.45 -15.32 -10.51
CA GLY A 8 3.78 -13.91 -10.76
C GLY A 8 2.80 -12.88 -10.18
N LYS A 9 2.06 -13.23 -9.11
CA LYS A 9 1.08 -12.30 -8.47
C LYS A 9 1.68 -10.96 -8.07
N THR A 10 2.93 -10.96 -7.58
CA THR A 10 3.68 -9.75 -7.27
C THR A 10 3.81 -8.87 -8.51
N LEU A 11 4.25 -9.43 -9.63
CA LEU A 11 4.38 -8.69 -10.89
C LEU A 11 3.03 -8.20 -11.42
N GLN A 12 1.99 -9.03 -11.38
CA GLN A 12 0.63 -8.62 -11.75
C GLN A 12 0.14 -7.44 -10.90
N THR A 13 0.41 -7.48 -9.59
CA THR A 13 0.03 -6.42 -8.67
C THR A 13 0.81 -5.13 -8.94
N ILE A 14 2.11 -5.23 -9.19
CA ILE A 14 2.96 -4.08 -9.56
C ILE A 14 2.48 -3.45 -10.87
N ALA A 15 2.17 -4.27 -11.89
CA ALA A 15 1.63 -3.80 -13.16
C ALA A 15 0.28 -3.08 -12.97
N PHE A 16 -0.58 -3.60 -12.10
CA PHE A 16 -1.85 -2.97 -11.79
C PHE A 16 -1.69 -1.63 -11.08
N ILE A 17 -0.81 -1.53 -10.07
CA ILE A 17 -0.50 -0.26 -9.39
C ILE A 17 0.05 0.76 -10.39
N SER A 18 1.00 0.35 -11.23
CA SER A 18 1.61 1.20 -12.26
C SER A 18 0.55 1.74 -13.23
N TYR A 19 -0.36 0.88 -13.68
CA TYR A 19 -1.47 1.29 -14.54
C TYR A 19 -2.38 2.30 -13.86
N LEU A 20 -2.80 2.07 -12.62
CA LEU A 20 -3.69 3.01 -11.89
C LEU A 20 -3.03 4.38 -11.70
N ASN A 21 -1.76 4.39 -11.31
CA ASN A 21 -1.00 5.63 -11.14
C ASN A 21 -0.87 6.43 -12.45
N ALA A 22 -0.71 5.75 -13.58
CA ALA A 22 -0.58 6.38 -14.90
C ALA A 22 -1.93 6.81 -15.50
N ALA A 23 -2.97 5.99 -15.36
CA ALA A 23 -4.30 6.23 -15.95
C ALA A 23 -5.13 7.25 -15.16
N TYR A 24 -4.91 7.36 -13.85
CA TYR A 24 -5.70 8.22 -12.96
C TYR A 24 -4.83 9.14 -12.08
N PRO A 25 -3.95 9.98 -12.66
CA PRO A 25 -2.97 10.78 -11.91
C PRO A 25 -3.61 11.79 -10.94
N SER A 26 -4.87 12.19 -11.16
CA SER A 26 -5.60 13.10 -10.26
C SER A 26 -6.34 12.38 -9.13
N SER A 27 -6.65 11.09 -9.29
CA SER A 27 -7.47 10.33 -8.34
C SER A 27 -6.69 9.28 -7.56
N PHE A 28 -5.63 8.73 -8.15
CA PHE A 28 -4.73 7.80 -7.48
C PHE A 28 -3.76 8.57 -6.59
N GLN A 29 -3.89 8.40 -5.28
CA GLN A 29 -3.08 9.07 -4.26
C GLN A 29 -1.89 8.19 -3.86
N SER A 30 -2.17 7.08 -3.19
CA SER A 30 -1.15 6.14 -2.71
C SER A 30 -1.71 4.71 -2.63
N CYS A 31 -0.82 3.74 -2.82
CA CYS A 31 -1.05 2.33 -2.53
C CYS A 31 -0.33 1.91 -1.25
N LEU A 32 -1.04 1.29 -0.31
CA LEU A 32 -0.46 0.64 0.86
C LEU A 32 -0.21 -0.84 0.56
N ILE A 33 1.04 -1.29 0.61
CA ILE A 33 1.41 -2.70 0.53
C ILE A 33 1.82 -3.18 1.92
N VAL A 34 1.11 -4.17 2.45
CA VAL A 34 1.43 -4.84 3.72
C VAL A 34 1.78 -6.30 3.43
N ALA A 35 2.99 -6.71 3.80
CA ALA A 35 3.49 -8.06 3.55
C ALA A 35 4.32 -8.59 4.73
N PRO A 36 4.61 -9.90 4.83
CA PRO A 36 5.55 -10.40 5.82
C PRO A 36 6.92 -9.73 5.71
N LEU A 37 7.57 -9.45 6.86
CA LEU A 37 8.87 -8.77 6.91
C LEU A 37 9.92 -9.45 6.00
N SER A 38 9.90 -10.78 5.93
CA SER A 38 10.83 -11.58 5.13
C SER A 38 10.71 -11.39 3.62
N VAL A 39 9.56 -10.91 3.12
CA VAL A 39 9.32 -10.71 1.67
C VAL A 39 9.38 -9.25 1.24
N LEU A 40 9.51 -8.30 2.16
CA LEU A 40 9.64 -6.87 1.83
C LEU A 40 10.85 -6.57 0.93
N PRO A 41 12.05 -7.16 1.13
CA PRO A 41 13.17 -6.91 0.24
C PRO A 41 12.87 -7.30 -1.21
N ASN A 42 12.21 -8.45 -1.39
CA ASN A 42 11.77 -8.91 -2.71
C ASN A 42 10.74 -7.94 -3.31
N TRP A 43 9.74 -7.49 -2.56
CA TRP A 43 8.80 -6.47 -3.04
C TRP A 43 9.50 -5.19 -3.49
N SER A 44 10.45 -4.70 -2.70
CA SER A 44 11.24 -3.51 -3.04
C SER A 44 12.06 -3.70 -4.32
N GLU A 45 12.71 -4.86 -4.47
CA GLU A 45 13.48 -5.18 -5.68
C GLU A 45 12.59 -5.26 -6.93
N GLN A 46 11.45 -5.95 -6.83
CA GLN A 46 10.52 -6.10 -7.94
C GLN A 46 9.90 -4.75 -8.34
N LEU A 47 9.53 -3.90 -7.36
CA LEU A 47 9.05 -2.54 -7.64
C LEU A 47 10.12 -1.71 -8.35
N GLY A 48 11.37 -1.73 -7.86
CA GLY A 48 12.48 -1.03 -8.50
C GLY A 48 12.78 -1.53 -9.91
N ARG A 49 12.63 -2.84 -10.16
CA ARG A 49 12.88 -3.45 -11.47
C ARG A 49 11.77 -3.20 -12.48
N PHE A 50 10.52 -3.39 -12.07
CA PHE A 50 9.38 -3.42 -13.00
C PHE A 50 8.57 -2.13 -13.04
N ALA A 51 8.69 -1.28 -12.02
CA ALA A 51 8.02 0.01 -11.96
C ALA A 51 8.93 1.10 -11.37
N PRO A 52 10.13 1.36 -11.94
CA PRO A 52 11.09 2.34 -11.42
C PRO A 52 10.57 3.79 -11.40
N HIS A 53 9.48 4.07 -12.13
CA HIS A 53 8.83 5.38 -12.16
C HIS A 53 7.91 5.63 -10.96
N LEU A 54 7.54 4.59 -10.20
CA LEU A 54 6.75 4.75 -8.99
C LEU A 54 7.66 5.19 -7.84
N SER A 55 7.27 6.25 -7.14
CA SER A 55 7.90 6.59 -5.87
C SER A 55 7.47 5.56 -4.80
N VAL A 56 8.46 4.93 -4.16
CA VAL A 56 8.25 3.88 -3.16
C VAL A 56 8.89 4.30 -1.85
N LEU A 57 8.14 4.25 -0.76
CA LEU A 57 8.63 4.44 0.59
C LEU A 57 8.59 3.09 1.34
N SER A 58 9.77 2.56 1.67
CA SER A 58 9.90 1.37 2.52
C SER A 58 9.81 1.77 3.99
N TYR A 59 8.62 1.62 4.58
CA TYR A 59 8.34 2.00 5.96
C TYR A 59 8.82 0.91 6.92
N SER A 60 9.99 1.12 7.50
CA SER A 60 10.70 0.19 8.38
C SER A 60 11.59 0.93 9.39
N GLY A 61 12.25 0.19 10.28
CA GLY A 61 13.17 0.74 11.27
C GLY A 61 12.58 0.95 12.65
N ASP A 62 13.37 1.54 13.54
CA ASP A 62 12.97 1.88 14.90
C ASP A 62 11.99 3.06 14.95
N LYS A 63 11.54 3.41 16.16
CA LYS A 63 10.54 4.47 16.36
C LYS A 63 11.00 5.83 15.83
N GLU A 64 12.28 6.16 15.95
CA GLU A 64 12.79 7.48 15.57
C GLU A 64 12.97 7.57 14.05
N GLN A 65 13.52 6.50 13.44
CA GLN A 65 13.57 6.37 11.99
C GLN A 65 12.17 6.50 11.38
N ARG A 66 11.19 5.79 11.96
CA ARG A 66 9.80 5.83 11.47
C ARG A 66 9.16 7.21 11.60
N ARG A 67 9.45 8.00 12.65
CA ARG A 67 8.98 9.40 12.73
C ARG A 67 9.46 10.25 11.56
N VAL A 68 10.73 10.09 11.16
CA VAL A 68 11.28 10.80 10.00
C VAL A 68 10.55 10.36 8.72
N LEU A 69 10.34 9.06 8.52
CA LEU A 69 9.60 8.54 7.35
C LEU A 69 8.14 9.05 7.33
N GLN A 70 7.48 9.11 8.48
CA GLN A 70 6.11 9.65 8.60
C GLN A 70 6.06 11.13 8.20
N ALA A 71 7.01 11.93 8.69
CA ALA A 71 7.10 13.36 8.34
C ALA A 71 7.40 13.56 6.84
N GLN A 72 8.31 12.75 6.28
CA GLN A 72 8.62 12.76 4.85
C GLN A 72 7.38 12.43 4.02
N PHE A 73 6.65 11.36 4.37
CA PHE A 73 5.45 10.95 3.65
C PHE A 73 4.32 11.96 3.75
N ALA A 74 4.17 12.62 4.91
CA ALA A 74 3.16 13.67 5.09
C ALA A 74 3.45 14.92 4.22
N GLN A 75 4.72 15.26 4.01
CA GLN A 75 5.11 16.37 3.14
C GLN A 75 5.07 16.00 1.66
N HIS A 76 5.51 14.77 1.33
CA HIS A 76 5.62 14.27 -0.04
C HIS A 76 5.13 12.82 -0.10
N PRO A 77 3.81 12.60 -0.23
CA PRO A 77 3.25 11.27 -0.37
C PRO A 77 3.87 10.51 -1.55
N THR A 78 4.20 9.24 -1.33
CA THR A 78 4.71 8.36 -2.39
C THR A 78 3.57 7.54 -3.01
N ALA A 79 3.76 7.12 -4.26
CA ALA A 79 2.78 6.28 -4.96
C ALA A 79 2.59 4.93 -4.25
N VAL A 80 3.65 4.41 -3.61
CA VAL A 80 3.60 3.17 -2.81
C VAL A 80 4.22 3.40 -1.44
N LEU A 81 3.54 2.94 -0.39
CA LEU A 81 4.12 2.71 0.94
C LEU A 81 4.17 1.20 1.20
N LEU A 82 5.36 0.68 1.44
CA LEU A 82 5.61 -0.75 1.68
C LEU A 82 5.97 -0.99 3.15
N THR A 83 5.23 -1.86 3.84
CA THR A 83 5.49 -2.14 5.26
C THR A 83 5.13 -3.56 5.69
N SER A 84 5.51 -3.92 6.92
CA SER A 84 5.17 -5.20 7.55
C SER A 84 3.86 -5.14 8.32
N TYR A 85 3.25 -6.30 8.55
CA TYR A 85 2.06 -6.41 9.39
C TYR A 85 2.26 -5.89 10.81
N GLU A 86 3.43 -6.14 11.40
CA GLU A 86 3.77 -5.70 12.75
C GLU A 86 3.82 -4.19 12.86
N LEU A 87 4.48 -3.52 11.90
CA LEU A 87 4.57 -2.06 11.86
C LEU A 87 3.24 -1.40 11.50
N ALA A 88 2.48 -1.99 10.58
CA ALA A 88 1.14 -1.52 10.26
C ALA A 88 0.21 -1.57 11.48
N ALA A 89 0.33 -2.61 12.32
CA ALA A 89 -0.44 -2.71 13.56
C ALA A 89 0.02 -1.66 14.58
N LEU A 90 1.35 -1.53 14.74
CA LEU A 90 1.95 -0.65 15.73
C LEU A 90 1.64 0.83 15.45
N ASP A 91 1.71 1.25 14.18
CA ASP A 91 1.56 2.64 13.76
C ASP A 91 0.22 2.88 13.03
N THR A 92 -0.84 2.18 13.44
CA THR A 92 -2.18 2.26 12.82
C THR A 92 -2.68 3.71 12.74
N SER A 93 -2.43 4.54 13.77
CA SER A 93 -2.87 5.93 13.79
C SER A 93 -2.25 6.76 12.66
N PHE A 94 -1.00 6.50 12.29
CA PHE A 94 -0.37 7.15 11.15
C PHE A 94 -0.99 6.67 9.84
N LEU A 95 -1.22 5.36 9.69
CA LEU A 95 -1.85 4.82 8.48
C LEU A 95 -3.29 5.32 8.29
N LYS A 96 -4.03 5.61 9.38
CA LYS A 96 -5.35 6.27 9.31
C LYS A 96 -5.27 7.74 8.93
N ALA A 97 -4.33 8.46 9.53
CA ALA A 97 -4.18 9.90 9.34
C ALA A 97 -3.44 10.27 8.04
N GLY A 98 -2.88 9.27 7.34
CA GLY A 98 -2.17 9.44 6.08
C GLY A 98 -3.07 9.93 4.93
N PRO A 99 -2.51 10.06 3.71
CA PRO A 99 -3.29 10.38 2.53
C PRO A 99 -4.38 9.32 2.32
N SER A 100 -5.48 9.72 1.68
CA SER A 100 -6.54 8.80 1.29
C SER A 100 -5.96 7.66 0.44
N TRP A 101 -5.96 6.44 0.98
CA TRP A 101 -5.43 5.28 0.27
C TRP A 101 -6.33 4.93 -0.92
N SER A 102 -5.76 4.86 -2.12
CA SER A 102 -6.48 4.44 -3.32
C SER A 102 -6.51 2.91 -3.48
N LEU A 103 -5.53 2.22 -2.90
CA LEU A 103 -5.41 0.77 -2.98
C LEU A 103 -4.71 0.19 -1.74
N GLY A 104 -5.25 -0.90 -1.20
CA GLY A 104 -4.62 -1.73 -0.18
C GLY A 104 -4.26 -3.10 -0.74
N VAL A 105 -2.98 -3.47 -0.70
CA VAL A 105 -2.46 -4.77 -1.10
C VAL A 105 -1.97 -5.50 0.15
N PHE A 106 -2.51 -6.68 0.40
CA PHE A 106 -2.16 -7.49 1.56
C PHE A 106 -1.63 -8.85 1.11
N ASP A 107 -0.32 -9.00 1.18
CA ASP A 107 0.34 -10.25 0.82
C ASP A 107 0.18 -11.27 1.97
N GLU A 108 -0.04 -12.53 1.63
CA GLU A 108 -0.42 -13.58 2.59
C GLU A 108 -1.63 -13.19 3.46
N GLY A 109 -2.69 -12.68 2.82
CA GLY A 109 -3.88 -12.12 3.49
C GLY A 109 -4.59 -13.06 4.48
N HIS A 110 -4.28 -14.36 4.52
CA HIS A 110 -4.71 -15.22 5.62
C HIS A 110 -4.18 -14.74 6.99
N ARG A 111 -3.03 -14.03 7.03
CA ARG A 111 -2.46 -13.39 8.22
C ARG A 111 -3.31 -12.24 8.76
N LEU A 112 -4.07 -11.55 7.91
CA LEU A 112 -5.01 -10.49 8.35
C LEU A 112 -6.05 -11.01 9.34
N LYS A 113 -6.45 -12.28 9.23
CA LYS A 113 -7.42 -12.91 10.15
C LYS A 113 -6.85 -13.08 11.56
N ASN A 114 -5.52 -13.21 11.67
CA ASN A 114 -4.81 -13.46 12.94
C ASN A 114 -4.14 -12.20 13.52
N ALA A 115 -3.85 -11.19 12.71
CA ALA A 115 -3.39 -9.86 13.15
C ALA A 115 -4.53 -9.02 13.78
N LYS A 116 -5.34 -9.70 14.61
CA LYS A 116 -6.75 -9.43 14.94
C LYS A 116 -7.12 -7.95 15.11
N THR A 117 -8.26 -7.65 14.51
CA THR A 117 -9.19 -6.53 14.70
C THR A 117 -8.80 -5.14 14.18
N GLN A 118 -7.61 -4.60 14.49
CA GLN A 118 -7.43 -3.15 14.28
C GLN A 118 -7.12 -2.79 12.82
N ILE A 119 -6.18 -3.45 12.15
CA ILE A 119 -5.84 -3.16 10.74
C ILE A 119 -7.04 -3.45 9.81
N HIS A 120 -7.72 -4.59 9.99
CA HIS A 120 -8.83 -5.00 9.13
C HIS A 120 -10.05 -4.08 9.25
N GLN A 121 -10.42 -3.63 10.47
CA GLN A 121 -11.51 -2.65 10.62
C GLN A 121 -11.07 -1.27 10.08
N THR A 122 -9.85 -0.85 10.42
CA THR A 122 -9.27 0.43 10.01
C THR A 122 -9.20 0.61 8.50
N LEU A 123 -8.65 -0.36 7.77
CA LEU A 123 -8.46 -0.21 6.32
C LEU A 123 -9.71 -0.56 5.53
N ARG A 124 -10.70 -1.24 6.12
CA ARG A 124 -11.97 -1.56 5.45
C ARG A 124 -12.98 -0.42 5.53
N ASP A 125 -13.00 0.32 6.63
CA ASP A 125 -13.96 1.42 6.83
C ASP A 125 -13.50 2.72 6.15
N ASP A 126 -12.19 2.97 6.05
CA ASP A 126 -11.62 4.21 5.48
C ASP A 126 -11.32 4.12 3.98
N ILE A 127 -11.13 2.91 3.41
CA ILE A 127 -10.94 2.70 1.96
C ILE A 127 -12.31 2.51 1.31
N GLN A 128 -13.16 3.54 1.34
CA GLN A 128 -14.32 3.59 0.46
C GLN A 128 -13.88 4.11 -0.90
N TYR A 129 -13.99 3.26 -1.91
CA TYR A 129 -13.93 3.70 -3.30
C TYR A 129 -15.19 4.53 -3.56
N GLU A 130 -15.10 5.85 -3.39
CA GLU A 130 -16.08 6.74 -4.01
C GLU A 130 -15.94 6.55 -5.51
N ARG A 131 -16.90 5.84 -6.11
CA ARG A 131 -17.02 5.82 -7.57
C ARG A 131 -17.00 7.28 -8.02
N PRO A 132 -16.11 7.67 -8.95
CA PRO A 132 -16.31 8.92 -9.67
C PRO A 132 -17.72 8.82 -10.25
N ILE A 133 -18.61 9.71 -9.82
CA ILE A 133 -19.93 9.81 -10.41
C ILE A 133 -19.65 10.22 -11.85
N ASP A 134 -19.82 9.29 -12.79
CA ASP A 134 -19.96 9.61 -14.19
C ASP A 134 -21.09 10.64 -14.28
N GLN A 135 -20.74 11.92 -14.38
CA GLN A 135 -21.70 12.92 -14.82
C GLN A 135 -22.00 12.60 -16.28
N PRO A 136 -23.25 12.28 -16.64
CA PRO A 136 -23.61 12.25 -18.04
C PRO A 136 -23.48 13.69 -18.54
N ASN A 137 -22.58 13.91 -19.50
CA ASN A 137 -22.57 15.14 -20.26
C ASN A 137 -23.92 15.26 -20.98
N GLU A 138 -24.70 16.26 -20.60
CA GLU A 138 -25.73 16.86 -21.46
C GLU A 138 -25.11 17.47 -22.71
#